data_AF-A0A6N7NPT3-F1
#
_entry.id   AF-A0A6N7NPT3-F1
#
_cell.length_a   1.000
_cell.length_b   1.000
_cell.length_c   1.000
_cell.angle_alpha   90.00
_cell.angle_beta   90.00
_cell.angle_gamma   90.00
#
_symmetry.space_group_name_H-M   'P 1'
#
loop_
_entity.id
_entity.type
_entity.pdbx_description
1 polymer ?
#
loop_
_entity_poly.entity_id
_entity_poly.type
_entity_poly.pdbx_seq_one_letter_code
_entity_poly.pdbx_strand_id
1 'polypeptide(L)'
;MMIDSDELTDVAKTLAWYKSNFFEGCEESFVADFMVFCWQAVDPGRVASLDLDDETVDACADMLSELKLFVDERCGEWGAPAFWRRYIDWADYAADFPLDECKLFMRETVGYLEPSFFVFTTTGGTEMRSEAMTIFAEYSQSRKARAAYVRSVIESRLTTDSFYQRSR
;
A
#
# COMPACT_ATOMS: atom_id res chain seq x y z
N MET A 1 12.32 -12.12 -11.48
CA MET A 1 13.49 -11.72 -10.67
C MET A 1 12.93 -11.03 -9.44
N MET A 2 13.21 -11.56 -8.24
CA MET A 2 12.60 -11.13 -6.97
C MET A 2 13.47 -10.08 -6.30
N ILE A 3 12.84 -9.04 -5.74
CA ILE A 3 13.50 -8.02 -4.92
C ILE A 3 13.85 -8.62 -3.55
N ASP A 4 15.12 -8.53 -3.14
CA ASP A 4 15.57 -8.89 -1.78
C ASP A 4 15.14 -7.81 -0.76
N SER A 5 14.99 -8.16 0.52
CA SER A 5 14.59 -7.19 1.56
C SER A 5 15.58 -6.01 1.69
N ASP A 6 16.86 -6.25 1.37
CA ASP A 6 17.93 -5.23 1.34
C ASP A 6 17.88 -4.36 0.07
N GLU A 7 17.09 -4.72 -0.94
CA GLU A 7 16.90 -3.90 -2.14
C GLU A 7 15.83 -2.81 -1.93
N LEU A 8 14.88 -3.01 -1.01
CA LEU A 8 13.90 -1.97 -0.63
C LEU A 8 14.51 -0.78 0.13
N THR A 9 15.76 -0.90 0.59
CA THR A 9 16.55 0.20 1.14
C THR A 9 17.32 0.97 0.07
N ASP A 10 17.61 0.36 -1.08
CA ASP A 10 18.15 1.04 -2.25
C ASP A 10 17.00 1.49 -3.16
N VAL A 11 16.43 2.65 -2.80
CA VAL A 11 15.24 3.20 -3.44
C VAL A 11 15.46 3.47 -4.92
N ALA A 12 16.61 4.05 -5.29
CA ALA A 12 16.94 4.36 -6.68
C ALA A 12 17.02 3.09 -7.54
N LYS A 13 17.70 2.04 -7.06
CA LYS A 13 17.79 0.75 -7.76
C LYS A 13 16.42 0.09 -7.90
N THR A 14 15.62 0.09 -6.83
CA THR A 14 14.29 -0.50 -6.86
C THR A 14 13.34 0.26 -7.79
N LEU A 15 13.39 1.59 -7.80
CA LEU A 15 12.65 2.42 -8.74
C LEU A 15 13.00 2.07 -10.20
N ALA A 16 14.30 1.96 -10.51
CA ALA A 16 14.76 1.56 -11.85
C ALA A 16 14.27 0.16 -12.24
N TRP A 17 14.22 -0.78 -11.29
CA TRP A 17 13.67 -2.10 -11.52
C TRP A 17 12.17 -2.04 -11.85
N TYR A 18 11.36 -1.34 -11.06
CA TYR A 18 9.93 -1.21 -11.35
C TYR A 18 9.70 -0.55 -12.72
N LYS A 19 10.40 0.56 -13.00
CA LYS A 19 10.31 1.25 -14.30
C LYS A 19 10.63 0.34 -15.48
N SER A 20 11.68 -0.49 -15.37
CA SER A 20 12.06 -1.40 -16.46
C SER A 20 11.12 -2.59 -16.65
N ASN A 21 10.29 -2.91 -15.65
CA ASN A 21 9.30 -4.00 -15.72
C ASN A 21 7.86 -3.47 -15.90
N PHE A 22 7.66 -2.16 -15.94
CA PHE A 22 6.36 -1.55 -16.14
C PHE A 22 6.05 -1.42 -17.64
N PHE A 23 4.91 -1.96 -18.08
CA PHE A 23 4.43 -1.91 -19.46
C PHE A 23 2.89 -1.95 -19.51
N GLU A 24 2.33 -1.57 -20.66
CA GLU A 24 0.88 -1.64 -20.91
C GLU A 24 0.43 -3.11 -20.90
N GLY A 25 -0.22 -3.54 -19.81
CA GLY A 25 -0.61 -4.92 -19.58
C GLY A 25 0.01 -5.59 -18.34
N CYS A 26 0.74 -4.85 -17.51
CA CYS A 26 1.17 -5.36 -16.20
C CYS A 26 -0.03 -5.85 -15.36
N GLU A 27 0.21 -6.90 -14.58
CA GLU A 27 -0.71 -7.37 -13.55
C GLU A 27 -1.09 -6.22 -12.60
N GLU A 28 -2.37 -6.11 -12.26
CA GLU A 28 -2.86 -5.08 -11.34
C GLU A 28 -2.12 -5.08 -9.99
N SER A 29 -1.74 -6.28 -9.52
CA SER A 29 -0.96 -6.43 -8.29
C SER A 29 0.47 -5.86 -8.37
N PHE A 30 1.05 -5.76 -9.57
CA PHE A 30 2.34 -5.11 -9.80
C PHE A 30 2.18 -3.59 -9.75
N VAL A 31 1.16 -3.05 -10.45
CA VAL A 31 0.87 -1.60 -10.46
C VAL A 31 0.61 -1.09 -9.05
N ALA A 32 -0.26 -1.78 -8.30
CA ALA A 32 -0.55 -1.44 -6.91
C ALA A 32 0.71 -1.47 -6.02
N ASP A 33 1.57 -2.47 -6.20
CA ASP A 33 2.82 -2.56 -5.43
C ASP A 33 3.80 -1.43 -5.77
N PHE A 34 3.90 -1.07 -7.05
CA PHE A 34 4.72 0.04 -7.50
C PHE A 34 4.22 1.39 -6.96
N MET A 35 2.90 1.60 -6.95
CA MET A 35 2.30 2.79 -6.33
C MET A 35 2.68 2.92 -4.86
N VAL A 36 2.53 1.83 -4.09
CA VAL A 36 2.86 1.85 -2.66
C VAL A 36 4.35 2.04 -2.43
N PHE A 37 5.20 1.44 -3.27
CA PHE A 37 6.65 1.68 -3.22
C PHE A 37 6.98 3.17 -3.39
N CYS A 38 6.50 3.80 -4.48
CA CYS A 38 6.76 5.22 -4.72
C CYS A 38 6.19 6.11 -3.63
N TRP A 39 4.98 5.83 -3.16
CA TRP A 39 4.34 6.57 -2.08
C TRP A 39 5.11 6.48 -0.75
N GLN A 40 5.57 5.28 -0.38
CA GLN A 40 6.37 5.12 0.82
C GLN A 40 7.76 5.77 0.69
N ALA A 41 8.33 5.82 -0.51
CA ALA A 41 9.62 6.46 -0.77
C ALA A 41 9.60 7.99 -0.63
N VAL A 42 8.42 8.61 -0.70
CA VAL A 42 8.25 10.07 -0.49
C VAL A 42 7.74 10.42 0.91
N ASP A 43 7.52 9.44 1.78
CA ASP A 43 7.15 9.69 3.18
C ASP A 43 8.31 10.41 3.91
N PRO A 44 8.07 11.56 4.56
CA PRO A 44 9.13 12.32 5.22
C PRO A 44 9.90 11.54 6.29
N GLY A 45 9.23 10.62 6.99
CA GLY A 45 9.87 9.76 7.98
C GLY A 45 10.82 8.77 7.34
N ARG A 46 10.41 8.15 6.22
CA ARG A 46 11.27 7.24 5.46
C ARG A 46 12.44 7.98 4.80
N VAL A 47 12.18 9.12 4.16
CA VAL A 47 13.21 9.98 3.55
C VAL A 47 14.29 10.32 4.56
N ALA A 48 13.90 10.80 5.75
CA ALA A 48 14.84 11.12 6.82
C ALA A 48 15.58 9.89 7.35
N SER A 49 14.91 8.73 7.45
CA SER A 49 15.52 7.51 7.98
C SER A 49 16.57 6.87 7.07
N LEU A 50 16.41 7.05 5.76
CA LEU A 50 17.28 6.46 4.73
C LEU A 50 18.26 7.48 4.14
N ASP A 51 18.19 8.74 4.55
CA ASP A 51 18.99 9.85 4.02
C ASP A 51 18.90 9.93 2.48
N LEU A 52 17.66 9.87 1.96
CA LEU A 52 17.41 9.89 0.52
C LEU A 52 17.71 11.27 -0.07
N ASP A 53 18.34 11.28 -1.25
CA ASP A 53 18.60 12.49 -2.00
C ASP A 53 17.33 13.02 -2.70
N ASP A 54 17.30 14.34 -2.93
CA ASP A 54 16.16 15.03 -3.54
C ASP A 54 15.82 14.46 -4.94
N GLU A 55 16.81 14.06 -5.74
CA GLU A 55 16.59 13.52 -7.09
C GLU A 55 15.84 12.18 -7.04
N THR A 56 16.21 11.29 -6.11
CA THR A 56 15.51 10.02 -5.88
C THR A 56 14.07 10.26 -5.39
N VAL A 57 13.88 11.21 -4.48
CA VAL A 57 12.55 11.54 -3.94
C VAL A 57 11.64 12.12 -5.03
N ASP A 58 12.14 13.09 -5.79
CA ASP A 58 11.41 13.69 -6.92
C ASP A 58 11.05 12.65 -7.97
N ALA A 59 11.98 11.75 -8.31
CA ALA A 59 11.72 10.68 -9.28
C ALA A 59 10.63 9.69 -8.82
N CYS A 60 10.51 9.44 -7.51
CA CYS A 60 9.42 8.65 -6.94
C CYS A 60 8.09 9.43 -6.92
N ALA A 61 8.12 10.73 -6.62
CA ALA A 61 6.93 11.58 -6.61
C ALA A 61 6.31 11.73 -8.02
N ASP A 62 7.15 11.98 -9.02
CA ASP A 62 6.74 12.06 -10.43
C ASP A 62 6.15 10.73 -10.90
N MET A 63 6.82 9.62 -10.61
CA MET A 63 6.33 8.29 -10.97
C MET A 63 5.02 7.94 -10.27
N LEU A 64 4.84 8.30 -9.00
CA LEU A 64 3.57 8.11 -8.31
C LEU A 64 2.44 8.86 -9.03
N SER A 65 2.70 10.10 -9.47
CA SER A 65 1.73 10.91 -10.21
C SER A 65 1.37 10.26 -11.55
N GLU A 66 2.36 9.75 -12.30
CA GLU A 66 2.14 9.00 -13.54
C GLU A 66 1.34 7.72 -13.31
N LEU A 67 1.63 6.95 -12.26
CA LEU A 67 0.88 5.74 -11.93
C LEU A 67 -0.57 6.06 -11.56
N LYS A 68 -0.81 7.16 -10.83
CA LYS A 68 -2.17 7.61 -10.51
C LYS A 68 -2.96 7.91 -11.78
N LEU A 69 -2.37 8.64 -12.74
CA LEU A 69 -2.99 8.90 -14.04
C LEU A 69 -3.23 7.61 -14.83
N PHE A 70 -2.26 6.69 -14.84
CA PHE A 70 -2.41 5.39 -15.49
C PHE A 70 -3.60 4.60 -14.92
N VAL A 71 -3.77 4.59 -13.59
CA VAL A 71 -4.91 3.94 -12.95
C VAL A 71 -6.22 4.57 -13.38
N ASP A 72 -6.29 5.90 -13.37
CA ASP A 72 -7.50 6.65 -13.73
C ASP A 72 -7.90 6.43 -15.21
N GLU A 73 -6.94 6.20 -16.10
CA GLU A 73 -7.19 6.02 -17.54
C GLU A 73 -7.36 4.55 -17.97
N ARG A 74 -6.69 3.61 -17.32
CA ARG A 74 -6.47 2.25 -17.85
C ARG A 74 -6.87 1.11 -16.92
N CYS A 75 -7.02 1.36 -15.62
CA CYS A 75 -7.43 0.32 -14.68
C CYS A 75 -8.95 0.30 -14.50
N GLY A 76 -9.49 -0.85 -14.14
CA GLY A 76 -10.90 -0.96 -13.73
C GLY A 76 -11.15 -0.27 -12.40
N GLU A 77 -12.41 0.12 -12.16
CA GLU A 77 -12.83 0.88 -10.97
C GLU A 77 -12.61 0.14 -9.65
N TRP A 78 -12.58 -1.19 -9.65
CA TRP A 78 -12.67 -2.02 -8.44
C TRP A 78 -11.43 -2.88 -8.15
N GLY A 79 -10.33 -2.69 -8.88
CA GLY A 79 -9.10 -3.46 -8.72
C GLY A 79 -8.16 -2.95 -7.63
N ALA A 80 -7.04 -3.66 -7.44
CA ALA A 80 -6.04 -3.27 -6.45
C ALA A 80 -5.45 -1.86 -6.70
N PRO A 81 -5.10 -1.46 -7.93
CA PRO A 81 -4.58 -0.13 -8.20
C PRO A 81 -5.59 0.97 -7.86
N ALA A 82 -6.87 0.76 -8.17
CA ALA A 82 -7.94 1.70 -7.85
C ALA A 82 -8.15 1.86 -6.33
N PHE A 83 -8.06 0.76 -5.57
CA PHE A 83 -8.08 0.85 -4.10
C PHE A 83 -6.90 1.68 -3.58
N TRP A 84 -5.68 1.39 -4.02
CA TRP A 84 -4.49 2.10 -3.56
C TRP A 84 -4.48 3.57 -3.98
N ARG A 85 -5.00 3.88 -5.17
CA ARG A 85 -5.26 5.25 -5.63
C ARG A 85 -6.12 6.03 -4.64
N ARG A 86 -7.23 5.44 -4.18
CA ARG A 86 -8.17 6.04 -3.20
C ARG A 86 -7.57 6.11 -1.81
N TYR A 87 -6.91 5.05 -1.37
CA TYR A 87 -6.25 4.96 -0.06
C TYR A 87 -5.15 6.02 0.10
N ILE A 88 -4.29 6.19 -0.91
CA ILE A 88 -3.20 7.18 -0.87
C ILE A 88 -3.77 8.61 -0.80
N ASP A 89 -4.85 8.91 -1.54
CA ASP A 89 -5.47 10.23 -1.46
C ASP A 89 -6.10 10.50 -0.09
N TRP A 90 -6.71 9.48 0.52
CA TRP A 90 -7.17 9.59 1.90
C TRP A 90 -5.99 9.83 2.87
N ALA A 91 -4.91 9.09 2.72
CA ALA A 91 -3.75 9.17 3.61
C ALA A 91 -3.01 10.52 3.52
N ASP A 92 -2.78 11.02 2.30
CA ASP A 92 -1.98 12.23 2.06
C ASP A 92 -2.81 13.52 2.14
N TYR A 93 -4.05 13.48 1.65
CA TYR A 93 -4.87 14.69 1.48
C TYR A 93 -6.08 14.75 2.41
N ALA A 94 -6.22 13.77 3.32
CA ALA A 94 -7.42 13.59 4.14
C ALA A 94 -8.70 13.60 3.28
N ALA A 95 -8.61 13.10 2.04
CA ALA A 95 -9.74 12.99 1.14
C ALA A 95 -10.78 12.03 1.75
N ASP A 96 -12.07 12.26 1.47
CA ASP A 96 -13.11 11.36 1.96
C ASP A 96 -12.95 9.97 1.32
N PHE A 97 -12.95 8.94 2.16
CA PHE A 97 -12.92 7.54 1.73
C PHE A 97 -13.81 6.71 2.65
N PRO A 98 -15.14 6.73 2.43
CA PRO A 98 -16.10 6.07 3.29
C PRO A 98 -15.88 4.56 3.38
N LEU A 99 -16.12 3.98 4.56
CA LEU A 99 -15.95 2.53 4.78
C LEU A 99 -16.84 1.69 3.87
N ASP A 100 -18.03 2.19 3.50
CA ASP A 100 -18.92 1.48 2.58
C ASP A 100 -18.33 1.42 1.17
N GLU A 101 -17.68 2.51 0.70
CA GLU A 101 -16.92 2.51 -0.56
C GLU A 101 -15.77 1.51 -0.49
N CYS A 102 -15.01 1.51 0.61
CA CYS A 102 -13.92 0.57 0.80
C CYS A 102 -14.39 -0.90 0.75
N LYS A 103 -15.54 -1.21 1.38
CA LYS A 103 -16.12 -2.56 1.37
C LYS A 103 -16.59 -2.98 -0.03
N LEU A 104 -16.90 -2.06 -0.94
CA LEU A 104 -17.24 -2.39 -2.32
C LEU A 104 -16.08 -3.01 -3.08
N PHE A 105 -14.83 -2.57 -2.87
CA PHE A 105 -13.65 -3.20 -3.50
C PHE A 105 -13.56 -4.71 -3.24
N MET A 106 -13.91 -5.17 -2.03
CA MET A 106 -13.92 -6.60 -1.71
C MET A 106 -15.13 -7.35 -2.29
N ARG A 107 -16.24 -6.64 -2.53
CA ARG A 107 -17.47 -7.23 -3.11
C ARG A 107 -17.36 -7.39 -4.61
N GLU A 108 -16.84 -6.38 -5.28
CA GLU A 108 -16.75 -6.32 -6.74
C GLU A 108 -15.55 -7.10 -7.28
N THR A 109 -14.48 -7.26 -6.49
CA THR A 109 -13.29 -8.00 -6.91
C THR A 109 -13.08 -9.26 -6.07
N VAL A 110 -13.45 -10.40 -6.65
CA VAL A 110 -13.36 -11.72 -6.00
C VAL A 110 -11.91 -12.02 -5.57
N GLY A 111 -11.75 -12.37 -4.29
CA GLY A 111 -10.45 -12.72 -3.71
C GLY A 111 -9.57 -11.52 -3.35
N TYR A 112 -10.01 -10.29 -3.60
CA TYR A 112 -9.27 -9.10 -3.23
C TYR A 112 -9.61 -8.66 -1.80
N LEU A 113 -8.80 -9.09 -0.83
CA LEU A 113 -9.08 -8.84 0.59
C LEU A 113 -8.38 -7.60 1.16
N GLU A 114 -7.35 -7.03 0.50
CA GLU A 114 -6.59 -5.86 1.01
C GLU A 114 -7.45 -4.76 1.64
N PRO A 115 -8.58 -4.32 1.06
CA PRO A 115 -9.38 -3.26 1.66
C PRO A 115 -9.79 -3.52 3.12
N SER A 116 -9.87 -4.78 3.54
CA SER A 116 -10.14 -5.15 4.94
C SER A 116 -9.12 -4.61 5.95
N PHE A 117 -7.84 -4.40 5.59
CA PHE A 117 -6.87 -3.83 6.54
C PHE A 117 -7.25 -2.38 6.90
N PHE A 118 -7.73 -1.62 5.93
CA PHE A 118 -8.19 -0.24 6.15
C PHE A 118 -9.45 -0.22 7.01
N VAL A 119 -10.44 -1.05 6.69
CA VAL A 119 -11.66 -1.18 7.52
C VAL A 119 -11.31 -1.60 8.95
N PHE A 120 -10.43 -2.60 9.11
CA PHE A 120 -9.98 -3.09 10.41
C PHE A 120 -9.30 -1.99 11.21
N THR A 121 -8.38 -1.24 10.62
CA THR A 121 -7.64 -0.20 11.35
C THR A 121 -8.50 1.02 11.69
N THR A 122 -9.33 1.50 10.75
CA THR A 122 -10.21 2.66 10.94
C THR A 122 -11.32 2.40 11.96
N THR A 123 -11.81 1.16 12.06
CA THR A 123 -12.85 0.77 13.04
C THR A 123 -12.28 0.37 14.41
N GLY A 124 -10.98 0.61 14.64
CA GLY A 124 -10.30 0.23 15.89
C GLY A 124 -10.27 -1.29 16.12
N GLY A 125 -10.32 -2.07 15.06
CA GLY A 125 -10.23 -3.53 15.08
C GLY A 125 -11.55 -4.26 15.31
N THR A 126 -12.68 -3.55 15.28
CA THR A 126 -14.02 -4.12 15.52
C THR A 126 -14.62 -4.81 14.30
N GLU A 127 -14.29 -4.34 13.09
CA GLU A 127 -14.74 -4.94 11.84
C GLU A 127 -13.57 -5.61 11.09
N MET A 128 -13.89 -6.62 10.27
CA MET A 128 -12.98 -7.26 9.31
C MET A 128 -11.69 -7.85 9.92
N ARG A 129 -11.69 -8.18 11.22
CA ARG A 129 -10.52 -8.72 11.90
C ARG A 129 -10.04 -10.02 11.29
N SER A 130 -10.94 -10.93 10.92
CA SER A 130 -10.56 -12.23 10.35
C SER A 130 -9.86 -12.06 9.02
N GLU A 131 -10.41 -11.23 8.14
CA GLU A 131 -9.90 -10.89 6.82
C GLU A 131 -8.54 -10.20 6.91
N ALA A 132 -8.42 -9.22 7.82
CA ALA A 132 -7.14 -8.56 8.08
C ALA A 132 -6.07 -9.55 8.59
N MET A 133 -6.43 -10.51 9.44
CA MET A 133 -5.49 -11.55 9.89
C MET A 133 -5.10 -12.52 8.77
N THR A 134 -6.01 -12.84 7.85
CA THR A 134 -5.71 -13.65 6.65
C THR A 134 -4.65 -12.96 5.80
N ILE A 135 -4.83 -11.67 5.49
CA ILE A 135 -3.86 -10.89 4.70
C ILE A 135 -2.54 -10.76 5.44
N PHE A 136 -2.60 -10.50 6.75
CA PHE A 136 -1.40 -10.41 7.57
C PHE A 136 -0.55 -11.68 7.48
N ALA A 137 -1.19 -12.86 7.54
CA ALA A 137 -0.54 -14.15 7.38
C ALA A 137 0.01 -14.34 5.96
N GLU A 138 -0.76 -14.03 4.92
CA GLU A 138 -0.30 -14.11 3.53
C GLU A 138 0.91 -13.20 3.26
N TYR A 139 0.87 -11.98 3.78
CA TYR A 139 1.90 -10.97 3.53
C TYR A 139 3.15 -11.20 4.36
N SER A 140 3.08 -12.04 5.40
CA SER A 140 4.23 -12.41 6.22
C SER A 140 5.37 -13.04 5.40
N GLN A 141 5.02 -13.68 4.27
CA GLN A 141 5.95 -14.36 3.38
C GLN A 141 6.38 -13.50 2.17
N SER A 142 5.73 -12.36 1.97
CA SER A 142 5.96 -11.49 0.82
C SER A 142 7.05 -10.46 1.12
N ARG A 143 7.90 -10.19 0.13
CA ARG A 143 8.96 -9.15 0.18
C ARG A 143 8.58 -7.87 -0.57
N LYS A 144 7.32 -7.77 -0.99
CA LYS A 144 6.80 -6.62 -1.73
C LYS A 144 6.62 -5.40 -0.82
N ALA A 145 6.85 -4.20 -1.34
CA ALA A 145 6.73 -2.95 -0.59
C ALA A 145 5.32 -2.78 0.00
N ARG A 146 4.30 -3.07 -0.81
CA ARG A 146 2.90 -3.08 -0.39
C ARG A 146 2.62 -4.05 0.75
N ALA A 147 3.19 -5.25 0.67
CA ALA A 147 3.00 -6.25 1.70
C ALA A 147 3.63 -5.83 3.04
N ALA A 148 4.82 -5.26 3.00
CA ALA A 148 5.50 -4.72 4.18
C ALA A 148 4.69 -3.59 4.83
N TYR A 149 4.14 -2.67 4.03
CA TYR A 149 3.31 -1.57 4.52
C TYR A 149 2.02 -2.07 5.18
N VAL A 150 1.23 -2.90 4.49
CA VAL A 150 -0.04 -3.42 5.04
C VAL A 150 0.19 -4.15 6.36
N ARG A 151 1.28 -4.93 6.46
CA ARG A 151 1.66 -5.59 7.71
C ARG A 151 1.94 -4.61 8.83
N SER A 152 2.75 -3.58 8.59
CA SER A 152 3.13 -2.62 9.64
C SER A 152 1.90 -1.88 10.19
N VAL A 153 0.94 -1.56 9.33
CA VAL A 153 -0.34 -0.93 9.71
C VAL A 153 -1.16 -1.85 10.61
N ILE A 154 -1.30 -3.11 10.24
CA ILE A 154 -2.01 -4.12 11.05
C ILE A 154 -1.30 -4.35 12.40
N GLU A 155 0.02 -4.53 12.38
CA GLU A 155 0.84 -4.75 13.59
C GLU A 155 0.73 -3.58 14.58
N SER A 156 0.77 -2.34 14.07
CA SER A 156 0.60 -1.13 14.88
C SER A 156 -0.77 -1.10 15.59
N ARG A 157 -1.85 -1.47 14.87
CA ARG A 157 -3.20 -1.58 15.44
C ARG A 157 -3.28 -2.66 16.52
N LEU A 158 -2.76 -3.86 16.24
CA LEU A 158 -2.76 -4.97 17.20
C LEU A 158 -1.98 -4.66 18.47
N THR A 159 -0.85 -3.97 18.33
CA THR A 159 -0.05 -3.51 19.46
C THR A 159 -0.86 -2.53 20.32
N THR A 160 -1.51 -1.56 19.69
CA THR A 160 -2.38 -0.58 20.36
C THR A 160 -3.54 -1.24 21.09
N ASP A 161 -4.25 -2.20 20.46
CA ASP A 161 -5.30 -3.00 21.11
C ASP A 161 -4.81 -3.67 22.39
N SER A 162 -3.63 -4.29 22.34
CA SER A 162 -3.07 -5.01 23.49
C SER A 162 -2.78 -4.09 24.67
N PHE A 163 -2.32 -2.86 24.41
CA PHE A 163 -2.12 -1.84 25.45
C PHE A 163 -3.43 -1.40 26.10
N TYR A 164 -4.49 -1.19 25.31
CA TYR A 164 -5.82 -0.85 25.82
C TYR A 164 -6.45 -1.99 26.64
N GLN A 165 -6.20 -3.25 26.27
CA GLN A 165 -6.69 -4.41 27.02
C GLN A 165 -5.94 -4.61 28.35
N ARG A 166 -4.65 -4.29 28.42
CA ARG A 166 -3.84 -4.40 29.64
C ARG A 166 -4.06 -3.27 30.65
N SER A 167 -4.65 -2.16 30.23
CA SER A 167 -4.91 -0.98 31.06
C SER A 167 -6.33 -0.92 31.63
N ARG A 168 -7.14 -1.95 31.39
CA ARG A 168 -8.46 -2.18 31.99
C ARG A 168 -8.37 -3.26 33.06
#